data_AF-A0A4Q1VHJ8-F1
#
_entry.id   AF-A0A4Q1VHJ8-F1
#
_cell.length_a   1.000
_cell.length_b   1.000
_cell.length_c   1.000
_cell.angle_alpha   90.00
_cell.angle_beta   90.00
_cell.angle_gamma   90.00
#
_symmetry.space_group_name_H-M   'P 1'
#
loop_
_entity.id
_entity.type
_entity.pdbx_description
1 polymer ?
#
loop_
_entity_poly.entity_id
_entity_poly.type
_entity_poly.pdbx_seq_one_letter_code
_entity_poly.pdbx_strand_id
1 'polypeptide(L)'
;MSDAGAKNFIELTASIVSAYVGNNPTPAAEIPNLISQVHGALVRVSSGRTEAVPLEPAKPAVSLKKSIAPDYLVCLEDGKRFKSLKRHLRTQYNMTPEQYREKWGLPADYPMVAPNYAVARSQLAKQMGLGQQQRKRK
;
A
#
# COMPACT_ATOMS: atom_id res chain seq x y z
N MET A 1 -24.15 -12.41 29.30
CA MET A 1 -24.25 -13.71 28.62
C MET A 1 -23.09 -13.86 27.63
N SER A 2 -21.86 -14.07 28.10
CA SER A 2 -20.65 -14.03 27.23
C SER A 2 -19.65 -15.17 27.49
N ASP A 3 -19.91 -16.07 28.44
CA ASP A 3 -19.00 -17.16 28.83
C ASP A 3 -19.18 -18.45 27.99
N ALA A 4 -20.32 -18.61 27.30
CA ALA A 4 -20.62 -19.81 26.53
C ALA A 4 -19.80 -19.92 25.23
N GLY A 5 -19.44 -18.80 24.60
CA GLY A 5 -18.64 -18.80 23.37
C GLY A 5 -17.21 -19.29 23.59
N ALA A 6 -16.57 -18.86 24.69
CA ALA A 6 -15.17 -19.21 24.99
C ALA A 6 -14.98 -20.71 25.26
N LYS A 7 -15.91 -21.34 25.99
CA LYS A 7 -15.88 -22.80 26.25
C LYS A 7 -16.00 -23.62 24.96
N ASN A 8 -16.84 -23.17 24.02
CA ASN A 8 -17.01 -23.83 22.72
C ASN A 8 -15.73 -23.79 21.87
N PHE A 9 -14.97 -22.69 21.88
CA PHE A 9 -13.73 -22.60 21.08
C PHE A 9 -12.61 -23.48 21.62
N ILE A 10 -12.53 -23.66 22.93
CA ILE A 10 -11.55 -24.55 23.56
C ILE A 10 -11.84 -26.01 23.18
N GLU A 11 -13.11 -26.43 23.27
CA GLU A 11 -13.54 -27.77 22.88
C GLU A 11 -13.31 -28.05 21.38
N LEU A 12 -13.65 -27.08 20.51
CA LEU A 12 -13.40 -27.17 19.07
C LEU A 12 -11.90 -27.25 18.76
N THR A 13 -11.07 -26.43 19.42
CA THR A 13 -9.61 -26.46 19.26
C THR A 13 -9.05 -27.82 19.66
N ALA A 14 -9.47 -28.36 20.81
CA ALA A 14 -9.01 -29.66 21.29
C ALA A 14 -9.41 -30.80 20.33
N SER A 15 -10.62 -30.76 19.77
CA SER A 15 -11.09 -31.73 18.77
C SER A 15 -10.26 -31.66 17.48
N ILE A 16 -9.98 -30.47 16.97
CA ILE A 16 -9.19 -30.28 15.73
C ILE A 16 -7.73 -30.72 15.94
N VAL A 17 -7.11 -30.31 17.04
CA VAL A 17 -5.70 -30.64 17.32
C VAL A 17 -5.51 -32.13 17.59
N SER A 18 -6.44 -32.77 18.31
CA SER A 18 -6.38 -34.22 18.55
C SER A 18 -6.56 -35.04 17.26
N ALA A 19 -7.47 -34.64 16.38
CA ALA A 19 -7.61 -35.25 15.05
C ALA A 19 -6.36 -35.05 14.19
N TYR A 20 -5.75 -33.86 14.24
CA TYR A 20 -4.55 -33.55 13.46
C TYR A 20 -3.35 -34.37 13.92
N VAL A 21 -3.05 -34.39 15.22
CA VAL A 21 -1.91 -35.13 15.78
C VAL A 21 -2.13 -36.65 15.70
N GLY A 22 -3.38 -37.11 15.77
CA GLY A 22 -3.71 -38.53 15.58
C GLY A 22 -3.46 -39.04 14.15
N ASN A 23 -3.55 -38.17 13.14
CA ASN A 23 -3.37 -38.53 11.73
C ASN A 23 -2.04 -38.04 11.13
N ASN A 24 -1.29 -37.18 11.84
CA ASN A 24 -0.04 -36.59 11.36
C ASN A 24 1.07 -36.70 12.42
N PRO A 25 2.26 -37.23 12.08
CA PRO A 25 3.40 -37.25 12.99
C PRO A 25 3.86 -35.82 13.27
N THR A 26 3.58 -35.32 14.47
CA THR A 26 3.89 -33.94 14.88
C THR A 26 4.87 -33.94 16.05
N PRO A 27 5.98 -33.20 15.99
CA PRO A 27 6.92 -33.08 17.11
C PRO A 27 6.25 -32.47 18.35
N ALA A 28 6.59 -32.97 19.55
CA ALA A 28 6.01 -32.47 20.80
C ALA A 28 6.25 -30.96 21.01
N ALA A 29 7.36 -30.42 20.48
CA ALA A 29 7.69 -29.01 20.53
C ALA A 29 6.73 -28.11 19.71
N GLU A 30 6.05 -28.66 18.70
CA GLU A 30 5.16 -27.90 17.82
C GLU A 30 3.72 -27.88 18.31
N ILE A 31 3.34 -28.79 19.22
CA ILE A 31 1.98 -28.91 19.77
C ILE A 31 1.48 -27.59 20.41
N PRO A 32 2.27 -26.87 21.25
CA PRO A 32 1.81 -25.61 21.84
C PRO A 32 1.55 -24.51 20.81
N ASN A 33 2.37 -24.49 19.74
CA ASN A 33 2.23 -23.54 18.65
C ASN A 33 0.97 -23.86 17.83
N LEU A 34 0.75 -25.14 17.51
CA LEU A 34 -0.44 -25.60 16.78
C LEU A 34 -1.74 -25.25 17.52
N ILE A 35 -1.80 -25.49 18.84
CA ILE A 35 -2.96 -25.13 19.67
C ILE A 35 -3.24 -23.63 19.59
N SER A 36 -2.19 -22.81 19.73
CA SER A 36 -2.31 -21.35 19.70
C SER A 36 -2.78 -20.84 18.34
N GLN A 37 -2.29 -21.42 17.25
CA GLN A 37 -2.69 -21.07 15.88
C GLN A 37 -4.16 -21.42 15.59
N VAL A 38 -4.59 -22.63 15.95
CA VAL A 38 -5.97 -23.10 15.72
C VAL A 38 -6.96 -22.30 16.56
N HIS A 39 -6.67 -22.11 17.85
CA HIS A 39 -7.51 -21.30 18.73
C HIS A 39 -7.60 -19.85 18.23
N GLY A 40 -6.47 -19.24 17.86
CA GLY A 40 -6.43 -17.91 17.29
C GLY A 40 -7.22 -17.80 15.98
N ALA A 41 -7.14 -18.81 15.10
CA ALA A 41 -7.92 -18.85 13.87
C ALA A 41 -9.43 -18.92 14.13
N LEU A 42 -9.88 -19.76 15.06
CA LEU A 42 -11.29 -19.87 15.43
C LEU A 42 -11.83 -18.55 16.01
N VAL A 43 -11.07 -17.90 16.88
CA VAL A 43 -11.43 -16.60 17.46
C VAL A 43 -11.48 -15.49 16.41
N ARG A 44 -10.55 -15.48 15.43
CA ARG A 44 -10.58 -14.53 14.31
C ARG A 44 -11.81 -14.71 13.43
N VAL A 45 -12.13 -15.95 13.08
CA VAL A 45 -13.32 -16.27 12.26
C VAL A 45 -14.60 -15.89 13.02
N SER A 46 -14.70 -16.20 14.32
CA SER A 46 -15.90 -15.90 15.10
C SER A 46 -16.11 -14.42 15.37
N SER A 47 -15.02 -13.66 15.51
CA SER A 47 -15.09 -12.22 15.77
C SER A 47 -15.37 -11.39 14.51
N GLY A 48 -15.41 -12.01 13.32
CA GLY A 48 -15.58 -11.31 12.04
C GLY A 48 -14.47 -10.30 11.76
N ARG A 49 -13.41 -10.29 12.59
CA ARG A 49 -12.22 -9.49 12.38
C ARG A 49 -11.32 -10.28 11.46
N THR A 50 -11.51 -10.07 10.16
CA THR A 50 -10.41 -10.19 9.23
C THR A 50 -9.36 -9.21 9.69
N GLU A 51 -8.41 -9.68 10.48
CA GLU A 51 -7.17 -8.96 10.74
C GLU A 51 -6.60 -8.70 9.36
N ALA A 52 -6.75 -7.47 8.88
CA ALA A 52 -6.08 -7.03 7.67
C ALA A 52 -4.62 -7.38 7.91
N VAL A 53 -4.12 -8.33 7.11
CA VAL A 53 -2.70 -8.66 7.04
C VAL A 53 -1.97 -7.34 7.19
N PRO A 54 -1.11 -7.16 8.21
CA PRO A 54 -0.33 -5.95 8.33
C PRO A 54 0.32 -5.77 6.97
N LEU A 55 -0.14 -4.77 6.22
CA LEU A 55 0.47 -4.37 4.97
C LEU A 55 1.89 -4.09 5.40
N GLU A 56 2.82 -5.01 5.09
CA GLU A 56 4.23 -4.76 5.29
C GLU A 56 4.47 -3.35 4.76
N PRO A 57 5.01 -2.43 5.56
CA PRO A 57 5.10 -1.03 5.18
C PRO A 57 5.73 -1.00 3.81
N ALA A 58 4.94 -0.60 2.80
CA ALA A 58 5.26 -0.79 1.39
C ALA A 58 6.68 -0.26 1.19
N LYS A 59 7.65 -1.18 1.11
CA LYS A 59 9.04 -0.80 0.93
C LYS A 59 9.04 -0.01 -0.37
N PRO A 60 9.44 1.28 -0.35
CA PRO A 60 9.33 2.11 -1.54
C PRO A 60 10.02 1.38 -2.68
N ALA A 61 9.28 1.15 -3.78
CA ALA A 61 9.74 0.32 -4.90
C ALA A 61 11.12 0.75 -5.43
N VAL A 62 11.46 2.03 -5.21
CA VAL A 62 12.78 2.62 -5.42
C VAL A 62 13.06 3.67 -4.36
N SER A 63 14.34 3.86 -4.03
CA SER A 63 14.80 5.01 -3.22
C SER A 63 14.36 6.33 -3.86
N LEU A 64 13.96 7.32 -3.06
CA LEU A 64 13.47 8.64 -3.51
C LEU A 64 14.37 9.36 -4.52
N LYS A 65 15.69 9.17 -4.45
CA LYS A 65 16.64 9.76 -5.43
C LYS A 65 16.62 9.06 -6.80
N LYS A 66 16.20 7.80 -6.86
CA LYS A 66 16.09 7.00 -8.09
C LYS A 66 14.71 7.07 -8.74
N SER A 67 13.71 7.63 -8.05
CA SER A 67 12.37 7.79 -8.62
C SER A 67 12.27 8.94 -9.63
N ILE A 68 13.25 9.86 -9.65
CA ILE A 68 13.31 10.97 -10.60
C ILE A 68 14.38 10.68 -11.66
N ALA A 69 13.95 10.46 -12.90
CA ALA A 69 14.83 10.46 -14.05
C ALA A 69 14.49 11.64 -14.99
N PRO A 70 15.41 12.05 -15.89
CA PRO A 70 15.18 13.19 -16.78
C PRO A 70 13.94 13.02 -17.67
N ASP A 71 13.72 11.80 -18.17
CA ASP A 71 12.67 11.48 -19.15
C ASP A 71 11.44 10.76 -18.56
N TYR A 72 11.55 10.24 -17.34
CA TYR A 72 10.48 9.50 -16.67
C TYR A 72 10.59 9.61 -15.15
N LEU A 73 9.47 9.39 -14.48
CA LEU A 73 9.39 9.22 -13.03
C LEU A 73 8.93 7.81 -12.72
N VAL A 74 9.40 7.25 -11.62
CA VAL A 74 8.96 5.95 -11.09
C VAL A 74 7.93 6.19 -10.00
N CYS A 75 6.80 5.49 -10.06
CA CYS A 75 5.81 5.51 -9.01
C CYS A 75 6.24 4.60 -7.85
N LEU A 76 6.20 5.13 -6.64
CA LEU A 76 6.60 4.43 -5.41
C LEU A 76 5.59 3.35 -4.98
N GLU A 77 4.37 3.38 -5.52
CA GLU A 77 3.31 2.41 -5.20
C GLU A 77 3.41 1.14 -6.05
N ASP A 78 3.69 1.28 -7.35
CA ASP A 78 3.67 0.16 -8.30
C ASP A 78 5.03 -0.11 -8.98
N GLY A 79 6.02 0.75 -8.77
CA GLY A 79 7.35 0.65 -9.38
C GLY A 79 7.39 0.92 -10.88
N LYS A 80 6.30 1.40 -11.50
CA LYS A 80 6.24 1.62 -12.94
C LYS A 80 6.72 3.01 -13.33
N ARG A 81 7.21 3.12 -14.58
CA ARG A 81 7.79 4.34 -15.16
C ARG A 81 6.74 5.11 -15.93
N PHE A 82 6.57 6.39 -15.62
CA PHE A 82 5.62 7.29 -16.26
C PHE A 82 6.25 8.65 -16.57
N LYS A 83 5.85 9.26 -17.69
CA LYS A 83 6.22 10.67 -17.98
C LYS A 83 5.47 11.66 -17.09
N SER A 84 4.28 11.28 -16.61
CA SER A 84 3.42 12.08 -15.71
C SER A 84 2.76 11.16 -14.68
N LEU A 85 3.14 11.32 -13.42
CA LEU A 85 2.51 10.60 -12.30
C LEU A 85 1.10 11.10 -12.02
N LYS A 86 0.80 12.38 -12.26
CA LYS A 86 -0.51 12.98 -11.96
C LYS A 86 -1.67 12.20 -12.55
N ARG A 87 -1.54 11.73 -13.79
CA ARG A 87 -2.60 10.94 -14.45
C ARG A 87 -2.76 9.59 -13.77
N HIS A 88 -1.66 8.89 -13.54
CA HIS A 88 -1.65 7.56 -12.95
C HIS A 88 -2.23 7.56 -11.53
N LEU A 89 -1.81 8.51 -10.69
CA LEU A 89 -2.34 8.69 -9.33
C LEU A 89 -3.85 8.88 -9.32
N ARG A 90 -4.38 9.72 -10.22
CA ARG A 90 -5.83 9.95 -10.32
C ARG A 90 -6.59 8.73 -10.84
N THR A 91 -6.05 8.01 -11.83
CA THR A 91 -6.78 6.89 -12.46
C THR A 91 -6.71 5.57 -11.71
N GLN A 92 -5.64 5.32 -10.96
CA GLN A 92 -5.43 4.05 -10.27
C GLN A 92 -5.72 4.15 -8.78
N TYR A 93 -5.32 5.27 -8.16
CA TYR A 93 -5.42 5.45 -6.72
C TYR A 93 -6.45 6.51 -6.32
N ASN A 94 -7.03 7.22 -7.29
CA ASN A 94 -7.94 8.34 -7.06
C ASN A 94 -7.37 9.39 -6.09
N MET A 95 -6.02 9.53 -6.06
CA MET A 95 -5.27 10.38 -5.14
C MET A 95 -4.78 11.65 -5.82
N THR A 96 -4.69 12.73 -5.03
CA THR A 96 -4.05 13.97 -5.49
C THR A 96 -2.53 13.89 -5.35
N PRO A 97 -1.78 14.71 -6.10
CA PRO A 97 -0.33 14.77 -5.94
C PRO A 97 0.14 15.22 -4.55
N GLU A 98 -0.68 15.98 -3.81
CA GLU A 98 -0.37 16.39 -2.43
C GLU A 98 -0.50 15.22 -1.46
N GLN A 99 -1.62 14.49 -1.53
CA GLN A 99 -1.85 13.28 -0.74
C GLN A 99 -0.74 12.24 -0.98
N TYR A 100 -0.29 12.13 -2.23
CA TYR A 100 0.82 11.25 -2.57
C TYR A 100 2.14 11.68 -1.92
N ARG A 101 2.42 12.99 -1.82
CA ARG A 101 3.61 13.48 -1.13
C ARG A 101 3.53 13.25 0.36
N GLU A 102 2.38 13.52 0.96
CA GLU A 102 2.14 13.30 2.38
C GLU A 102 2.28 11.83 2.75
N LYS A 103 1.67 10.94 1.96
CA LYS A 103 1.75 9.48 2.14
C LYS A 103 3.18 8.94 2.14
N TRP A 104 4.04 9.49 1.29
CA TRP A 104 5.43 9.05 1.12
C TRP A 104 6.48 9.97 1.78
N GLY A 105 6.05 10.99 2.52
CA GLY A 105 6.96 11.97 3.14
C GLY A 105 7.85 12.71 2.13
N LEU A 106 7.34 12.97 0.92
CA LEU A 106 8.10 13.61 -0.15
C LEU A 106 8.25 15.13 0.08
N PRO A 107 9.40 15.72 -0.33
CA PRO A 107 9.56 17.17 -0.33
C PRO A 107 8.49 17.87 -1.19
N ALA A 108 8.12 19.10 -0.83
CA ALA A 108 7.18 19.91 -1.61
C ALA A 108 7.66 20.14 -3.06
N ASP A 109 8.98 20.22 -3.25
CA ASP A 109 9.65 20.41 -4.55
C ASP A 109 9.72 19.11 -5.40
N TYR A 110 9.12 18.02 -4.94
CA TYR A 110 9.15 16.77 -5.70
C TYR A 110 8.36 16.89 -7.03
N PRO A 111 9.01 16.64 -8.18
CA PRO A 111 8.36 16.75 -9.48
C PRO A 111 7.38 15.61 -9.72
N MET A 112 6.17 15.94 -10.16
CA MET A 112 5.11 14.97 -10.50
C MET A 112 5.02 14.63 -11.99
N VAL A 113 5.92 15.23 -12.76
CA VAL A 113 6.05 15.09 -14.20
C VAL A 113 7.55 15.12 -14.50
N ALA A 114 8.00 14.32 -15.47
CA ALA A 114 9.42 14.22 -15.79
C ALA A 114 9.98 15.61 -16.16
N PRO A 115 11.17 16.01 -15.67
CA PRO A 115 11.73 17.34 -15.89
C PRO A 115 11.81 17.74 -17.37
N ASN A 116 12.31 16.86 -18.25
CA ASN A 116 12.42 17.15 -19.68
C ASN A 116 11.04 17.33 -20.34
N TYR A 117 10.05 16.55 -19.91
CA TYR A 117 8.68 16.68 -20.39
C TYR A 117 8.03 17.98 -19.93
N ALA A 118 8.31 18.42 -18.70
CA ALA A 118 7.85 19.70 -18.19
C ALA A 118 8.47 20.89 -18.95
N VAL A 119 9.78 20.83 -19.26
CA VAL A 119 10.48 21.86 -20.05
C VAL A 119 9.93 21.95 -21.45
N ALA A 120 9.79 20.81 -22.17
CA ALA A 120 9.26 20.78 -23.53
C ALA A 120 7.82 21.34 -23.60
N ARG A 121 6.97 20.97 -22.63
CA ARG A 121 5.60 21.48 -22.55
C ARG A 121 5.54 22.97 -22.21
N SER A 122 6.44 23.45 -21.35
CA SER A 122 6.54 24.87 -21.01
C SER A 122 7.00 25.71 -22.21
N GLN A 123 7.99 25.24 -22.96
CA GLN A 123 8.45 25.89 -24.20
C GLN A 123 7.33 25.96 -25.24
N LEU A 124 6.61 24.86 -25.46
CA LEU A 124 5.47 24.83 -26.38
C LEU A 124 4.37 25.80 -25.96
N ALA A 125 4.03 25.87 -24.68
CA ALA A 125 3.03 26.80 -24.17
C ALA A 125 3.43 28.27 -24.39
N LYS A 126 4.72 28.59 -24.17
CA LYS A 126 5.26 29.93 -24.45
C LYS A 126 5.22 30.27 -25.94
N GLN A 127 5.54 29.32 -26.82
CA GLN A 127 5.44 29.47 -28.28
C GLN A 127 3.99 29.64 -28.73
N MET A 128 3.04 28.96 -28.08
CA MET A 128 1.60 29.05 -28.35
C MET A 128 0.92 30.27 -27.68
N GLY A 129 1.67 31.18 -27.05
CA GLY A 129 1.14 32.43 -26.51
C GLY A 129 0.39 32.33 -25.18
N LEU A 130 0.40 31.16 -24.52
CA LEU A 130 -0.21 30.96 -23.20
C LEU A 130 0.73 31.51 -22.12
N GLY A 131 0.63 32.82 -21.87
CA GLY A 131 1.47 33.54 -20.88
C GLY A 131 1.60 35.04 -21.13
N GLN A 132 1.15 35.55 -22.28
CA GLN A 132 1.00 36.99 -22.48
C GLN A 132 -0.33 37.47 -21.87
N GLN A 133 -0.45 37.41 -20.55
CA GLN A 133 -1.49 38.17 -19.86
C GLN A 133 -1.15 39.64 -20.07
N GLN A 134 -1.96 40.30 -20.90
CA GLN A 134 -1.87 41.71 -21.21
C GLN A 134 -1.70 42.51 -19.90
N ARG A 135 -0.50 43.08 -19.69
CA ARG A 135 -0.36 44.30 -18.90
C ARG A 135 -1.13 45.41 -19.63
N LYS A 136 -2.42 45.55 -19.36
CA LYS A 136 -3.30 46.68 -19.76
C LYS A 136 -4.53 46.60 -18.85
N ARG A 137 -4.94 47.63 -18.09
CA ARG A 137 -4.78 49.08 -18.24
C ARG A 137 -4.72 49.78 -16.87
N LYS A 138 -4.06 50.94 -16.94
CA LYS A 138 -4.14 52.17 -16.14
C LYS A 138 -5.43 52.37 -15.34
#